data_AF-A0A6L7XPX9-F1
#
_entry.id   AF-A0A6L7XPX9-F1
#
_cell.length_a   1.000
_cell.length_b   1.000
_cell.length_c   1.000
_cell.angle_alpha   90.00
_cell.angle_beta   90.00
_cell.angle_gamma   90.00
#
_symmetry.space_group_name_H-M   'P 1'
#
loop_
_entity.id
_entity.type
_entity.pdbx_description
1 polymer ?
#
loop_
_entity_poly.entity_id
_entity_poly.type
_entity_poly.pdbx_seq_one_letter_code
_entity_poly.pdbx_strand_id
1 'polypeptide(L)'
;MRRVLPALLAGAAMWICGEAFAAAAVLGSFQARSNAERFCTELVRHPELGVRVVAVDTDRGRLYRVISQSGDEGETRALMARAQALGITAVWYWADAPRAAPAVEQIAEEMPAAPQVPSLGEDAPASQPTPTVAAQPEEDGTPPPPGRQLKLQAAGEAIVVPRIDGAAITMDGRLDEAIWNDIPGHDDMMVIEPDTLTPPRFRTVNRFFYTDRGLYVGVWNEQPPDTLIARLSSRDDYINRDSWTLTLDTSGEGLYGYWFSVNLGGTVGDGKVAPERNYSREWDGPWDSATAELDDGWSTELFLPWSMMSMPRTAGDRVMGIFASRKVAYLDERWGWPALPRTVARFMSALQPMSMPGVVPKEQLEAYPYISTAVDAADGDETFNAGVDVFWRPSSNFQVTAAALPDFGAVETDDVVINLTARETYFPEKRLFFL
;
A
#
# COMPACT_ATOMS: atom_id res chain seq x y z
N MET A 1 33.50 -79.04 14.91
CA MET A 1 33.05 -78.96 13.51
C MET A 1 32.18 -77.71 13.35
N ARG A 2 32.58 -76.80 12.45
CA ARG A 2 31.79 -75.81 11.64
C ARG A 2 30.48 -75.25 12.25
N ARG A 3 30.16 -73.94 12.33
CA ARG A 3 30.56 -72.71 11.60
C ARG A 3 29.98 -71.49 12.39
N VAL A 4 30.78 -70.43 12.62
CA VAL A 4 30.66 -69.03 12.12
C VAL A 4 29.71 -68.07 12.91
N LEU A 5 30.33 -67.06 13.56
CA LEU A 5 29.81 -65.76 14.08
C LEU A 5 29.45 -64.78 12.90
N PRO A 6 28.91 -63.55 13.07
CA PRO A 6 28.41 -62.84 14.28
C PRO A 6 27.12 -61.97 14.13
N ALA A 7 26.65 -61.50 15.29
CA ALA A 7 26.05 -60.19 15.65
C ALA A 7 25.14 -59.39 14.69
N LEU A 8 23.95 -59.05 15.19
CA LEU A 8 23.15 -57.89 14.75
C LEU A 8 22.58 -57.16 15.99
N LEU A 9 22.92 -55.86 16.07
CA LEU A 9 22.43 -54.90 17.06
C LEU A 9 21.01 -54.43 16.74
N ALA A 10 20.27 -54.15 17.82
CA ALA A 10 19.11 -53.29 18.02
C ALA A 10 18.47 -52.58 16.79
N GLY A 11 17.17 -52.84 16.59
CA GLY A 11 16.26 -52.00 15.80
C GLY A 11 15.00 -51.72 16.62
N ALA A 12 14.78 -50.44 16.94
CA ALA A 12 13.58 -49.93 17.60
C ALA A 12 12.37 -50.02 16.66
N ALA A 13 11.22 -50.36 17.23
CA ALA A 13 9.98 -50.64 16.49
C ALA A 13 9.43 -49.40 15.77
N MET A 14 9.26 -49.56 14.46
CA MET A 14 8.69 -48.62 13.51
C MET A 14 7.15 -48.64 13.62
N TRP A 15 6.54 -47.51 13.96
CA TRP A 15 5.09 -47.33 13.79
C TRP A 15 4.85 -46.93 12.33
N ILE A 16 4.28 -47.86 11.54
CA ILE A 16 3.77 -47.58 10.20
C ILE A 16 2.30 -47.20 10.36
N CYS A 17 1.98 -45.91 10.26
CA CYS A 17 0.63 -45.46 9.97
C CYS A 17 0.58 -45.18 8.46
N GLY A 18 -0.24 -45.92 7.72
CA GLY A 18 -0.36 -45.77 6.27
C GLY A 18 -1.05 -44.45 5.92
N GLU A 19 -0.29 -43.47 5.44
CA GLU A 19 -0.86 -42.30 4.76
C GLU A 19 -1.29 -42.72 3.35
N ALA A 20 -2.58 -42.59 3.05
CA ALA A 20 -3.09 -42.78 1.70
C ALA A 20 -2.62 -41.59 0.83
N PHE A 21 -1.67 -41.84 -0.07
CA PHE A 21 -1.19 -40.87 -1.05
C PHE A 21 -2.28 -40.52 -2.07
N ALA A 22 -2.30 -39.27 -2.54
CA ALA A 22 -3.24 -38.79 -3.56
C ALA A 22 -2.48 -38.38 -4.84
N ALA A 23 -3.13 -38.53 -6.00
CA ALA A 23 -2.58 -38.06 -7.26
C ALA A 23 -2.58 -36.53 -7.35
N ALA A 24 -1.51 -35.95 -7.89
CA ALA A 24 -1.39 -34.49 -8.04
C ALA A 24 -0.73 -34.08 -9.36
N ALA A 25 -1.16 -32.95 -9.90
CA ALA A 25 -0.49 -32.28 -11.00
C ALA A 25 0.55 -31.32 -10.42
N VAL A 26 1.82 -31.52 -10.74
CA VAL A 26 2.90 -30.60 -10.36
C VAL A 26 3.02 -29.53 -11.43
N LEU A 27 2.77 -28.28 -11.04
CA LEU A 27 2.78 -27.11 -11.92
C LEU A 27 4.12 -26.38 -11.92
N GLY A 28 4.92 -26.55 -10.86
CA GLY A 28 6.26 -25.98 -10.73
C GLY A 28 7.05 -26.62 -9.60
N SER A 29 8.38 -26.57 -9.66
CA SER A 29 9.29 -27.08 -8.64
C SER A 29 10.44 -26.10 -8.43
N PHE A 30 10.64 -25.66 -7.19
CA PHE A 30 11.56 -24.58 -6.84
C PHE A 30 12.47 -25.00 -5.69
N GLN A 31 13.71 -24.50 -5.67
CA GLN A 31 14.63 -24.73 -4.55
C GLN A 31 14.32 -23.82 -3.35
N ALA A 32 13.76 -22.65 -3.60
CA ALA A 32 13.37 -21.68 -2.58
C ALA A 32 11.85 -21.63 -2.42
N ARG A 33 11.38 -21.62 -1.17
CA ARG A 33 9.95 -21.54 -0.83
C ARG A 33 9.28 -20.28 -1.36
N SER A 34 9.97 -19.14 -1.26
CA SER A 34 9.48 -17.84 -1.74
C SER A 34 9.18 -17.83 -3.24
N ASN A 35 9.99 -18.54 -4.05
CA ASN A 35 9.73 -18.67 -5.49
C ASN A 35 8.50 -19.54 -5.77
N ALA A 36 8.30 -20.61 -5.00
CA ALA A 36 7.09 -21.43 -5.10
C ALA A 36 5.84 -20.67 -4.66
N GLU A 37 5.93 -19.85 -3.61
CA GLU A 37 4.83 -19.02 -3.12
C GLU A 37 4.48 -17.92 -4.13
N ARG A 38 5.47 -17.24 -4.72
CA ARG A 38 5.24 -16.25 -5.79
C ARG A 38 4.53 -16.88 -6.99
N PHE A 39 5.02 -18.03 -7.46
CA PHE A 39 4.39 -18.77 -8.55
C PHE A 39 2.98 -19.25 -8.18
N CYS A 40 2.75 -19.66 -6.93
CA CYS A 40 1.43 -20.02 -6.44
C CYS A 40 0.47 -18.82 -6.43
N THR A 41 0.92 -17.64 -6.01
CA THR A 41 0.13 -16.39 -5.99
C THR A 41 -0.26 -15.94 -7.40
N GLU A 42 0.62 -16.11 -8.39
CA GLU A 42 0.28 -15.86 -9.81
C GLU A 42 -0.89 -16.75 -10.27
N LEU A 43 -0.90 -18.01 -9.83
CA LEU A 43 -1.93 -18.98 -10.16
C LEU A 43 -3.22 -18.86 -9.32
N VAL A 44 -3.25 -18.02 -8.27
CA VAL A 44 -4.49 -17.74 -7.51
C VAL A 44 -5.55 -17.04 -8.38
N ARG A 45 -5.14 -16.39 -9.48
CA ARG A 45 -6.06 -15.82 -10.49
C ARG A 45 -6.85 -16.89 -11.25
N HIS A 46 -6.47 -18.17 -11.10
CA HIS A 46 -7.06 -19.35 -11.71
C HIS A 46 -7.59 -20.31 -10.62
N PRO A 47 -8.69 -19.95 -9.92
CA PRO A 47 -9.22 -20.76 -8.81
C PRO A 47 -9.60 -22.18 -9.23
N GLU A 48 -9.88 -22.40 -10.51
CA GLU A 48 -10.16 -23.72 -11.12
C GLU A 48 -9.00 -24.71 -11.04
N LEU A 49 -7.78 -24.24 -10.74
CA LEU A 49 -6.60 -25.08 -10.59
C LEU A 49 -6.36 -25.53 -9.14
N GLY A 50 -6.97 -24.93 -8.11
CA GLY A 50 -6.82 -25.38 -6.72
C GLY A 50 -5.37 -25.60 -6.27
N VAL A 51 -4.52 -24.58 -6.42
CA VAL A 51 -3.06 -24.68 -6.27
C VAL A 51 -2.60 -24.53 -4.82
N ARG A 52 -1.51 -25.23 -4.46
CA ARG A 52 -0.85 -25.11 -3.16
C ARG A 52 0.63 -25.45 -3.22
N VAL A 53 1.42 -24.95 -2.26
CA VAL A 53 2.85 -25.26 -2.13
C VAL A 53 3.04 -26.45 -1.18
N VAL A 54 3.87 -27.42 -1.58
CA VAL A 54 4.27 -28.57 -0.76
C VAL A 54 5.79 -28.70 -0.75
N ALA A 55 6.37 -28.85 0.44
CA ALA A 55 7.80 -29.16 0.59
C ALA A 55 8.04 -30.67 0.38
N VAL A 56 9.05 -31.00 -0.40
CA VAL A 56 9.40 -32.37 -0.79
C VAL A 56 10.90 -32.55 -0.62
N ASP A 57 11.30 -33.46 0.25
CA ASP A 57 12.71 -33.82 0.40
C ASP A 57 13.11 -34.83 -0.69
N THR A 58 14.15 -34.50 -1.45
CA THR A 58 14.69 -35.35 -2.52
C THR A 58 16.17 -35.64 -2.27
N ASP A 59 16.73 -36.62 -2.98
CA ASP A 59 18.16 -36.97 -2.90
C ASP A 59 19.10 -35.81 -3.25
N ARG A 60 18.57 -34.76 -3.92
CA ARG A 60 19.30 -33.54 -4.32
C ARG A 60 19.02 -32.33 -3.42
N GLY A 61 18.34 -32.54 -2.30
CA GLY A 61 17.92 -31.49 -1.36
C GLY A 61 16.41 -31.25 -1.36
N ARG A 62 15.99 -30.29 -0.53
CA ARG A 62 14.57 -29.92 -0.37
C ARG A 62 14.10 -29.09 -1.56
N LEU A 63 12.97 -29.46 -2.12
CA LEU A 63 12.26 -28.71 -3.15
C LEU A 63 10.88 -28.28 -2.64
N TYR A 64 10.39 -27.16 -3.15
CA TYR A 64 9.05 -26.65 -2.93
C TYR A 64 8.27 -26.77 -4.24
N ARG A 65 7.27 -27.64 -4.27
CA ARG A 65 6.46 -27.92 -5.45
C ARG A 65 5.12 -27.21 -5.35
N VAL A 66 4.71 -26.54 -6.42
CA VAL A 66 3.34 -26.03 -6.54
C VAL A 66 2.51 -27.12 -7.20
N ILE A 67 1.51 -27.62 -6.49
CA ILE A 67 0.70 -28.75 -6.92
C ILE A 67 -0.78 -28.39 -6.93
N SER A 68 -1.51 -29.04 -7.82
CA SER A 68 -2.96 -29.11 -7.84
C SER A 68 -3.37 -30.54 -7.53
N GLN A 69 -4.15 -30.73 -6.47
CA GLN A 69 -4.55 -32.07 -6.02
C GLN A 69 -5.97 -32.41 -6.46
N SER A 70 -6.15 -33.65 -6.90
CA SER A 70 -7.46 -34.22 -7.19
C SER A 70 -7.60 -35.60 -6.55
N GLY A 71 -8.84 -36.10 -6.47
CA GLY A 71 -9.13 -37.39 -5.84
C GLY A 71 -8.86 -38.59 -6.75
N ASP A 72 -8.85 -38.37 -8.07
CA ASP A 72 -8.70 -39.41 -9.09
C ASP A 72 -7.72 -39.01 -10.21
N GLU A 73 -7.11 -40.00 -10.88
CA GLU A 73 -6.14 -39.82 -11.96
C GLU A 73 -6.75 -39.09 -13.17
N GLY A 74 -8.03 -39.35 -13.48
CA GLY A 74 -8.74 -38.68 -14.57
C GLY A 74 -8.87 -37.17 -14.36
N GLU A 75 -9.17 -36.76 -13.12
CA GLU A 75 -9.24 -35.35 -12.73
C GLU A 75 -7.85 -34.69 -12.75
N THR A 76 -6.80 -35.41 -12.33
CA THR A 76 -5.43 -34.88 -12.35
C THR A 76 -5.01 -34.56 -13.79
N ARG A 77 -5.31 -35.44 -14.75
CA ARG A 77 -5.01 -35.19 -16.16
C ARG A 77 -5.79 -34.01 -16.73
N ALA A 78 -7.04 -33.82 -16.32
CA ALA A 78 -7.84 -32.65 -16.71
C ALA A 78 -7.24 -31.34 -16.17
N LEU A 79 -6.74 -31.35 -14.93
CA LEU A 79 -6.04 -30.20 -14.33
C LEU A 79 -4.73 -29.91 -15.05
N MET A 80 -3.96 -30.95 -15.43
CA MET A 80 -2.75 -30.78 -16.24
C MET A 80 -3.05 -30.13 -17.60
N ALA A 81 -4.11 -30.56 -18.28
CA ALA A 81 -4.52 -29.98 -19.57
C ALA A 81 -4.94 -28.51 -19.44
N ARG A 82 -5.65 -28.14 -18.36
CA ARG A 82 -6.01 -26.75 -18.05
C ARG A 82 -4.78 -25.90 -17.78
N ALA A 83 -3.85 -26.39 -16.98
CA ALA A 83 -2.59 -25.70 -16.70
C ALA A 83 -1.77 -25.46 -17.99
N GLN A 84 -1.72 -26.43 -18.89
CA GLN A 84 -1.05 -26.28 -20.20
C GLN A 84 -1.75 -25.26 -21.11
N ALA A 85 -3.09 -25.22 -21.11
CA ALA A 85 -3.85 -24.21 -21.87
C ALA A 85 -3.61 -22.77 -21.37
N LEU A 86 -3.22 -22.62 -20.11
CA LEU A 86 -2.82 -21.36 -19.48
C LEU A 86 -1.33 -21.02 -19.70
N GLY A 87 -0.60 -21.81 -20.50
CA GLY A 87 0.80 -21.56 -20.83
C GLY A 87 1.81 -22.14 -19.84
N ILE A 88 1.38 -22.97 -18.87
CA ILE A 88 2.29 -23.65 -17.94
C ILE A 88 2.87 -24.88 -18.62
N THR A 89 4.16 -24.85 -18.95
CA THR A 89 4.81 -25.86 -19.81
C THR A 89 5.48 -26.99 -19.04
N ALA A 90 5.84 -26.79 -17.78
CA ALA A 90 6.57 -27.75 -16.95
C ALA A 90 5.64 -28.64 -16.08
N VAL A 91 4.46 -28.99 -16.59
CA VAL A 91 3.43 -29.73 -15.86
C VAL A 91 3.65 -31.24 -15.97
N TRP A 92 3.69 -31.96 -14.84
CA TRP A 92 3.86 -33.41 -14.81
C TRP A 92 3.04 -34.07 -13.70
N TYR A 93 2.76 -35.36 -13.87
CA TYR A 93 1.90 -36.15 -12.97
C TYR A 93 2.68 -36.76 -11.81
N TRP A 94 2.19 -36.59 -10.59
CA TRP A 94 2.76 -37.19 -9.38
C TRP A 94 1.75 -38.13 -8.72
N ALA A 95 2.00 -39.43 -8.85
CA ALA A 95 1.10 -40.49 -8.37
C ALA A 95 0.99 -40.53 -6.83
N ASP A 96 2.11 -40.38 -6.14
CA ASP A 96 2.21 -40.55 -4.68
C ASP A 96 2.41 -39.20 -3.95
N ALA A 97 1.57 -38.21 -4.23
CA ALA A 97 1.69 -36.92 -3.56
C ALA A 97 1.14 -37.00 -2.13
N PRO A 98 1.79 -36.36 -1.14
CA PRO A 98 1.28 -36.35 0.23
C PRO A 98 -0.08 -35.66 0.29
N ARG A 99 -1.07 -36.35 0.87
CA ARG A 99 -2.39 -35.78 1.12
C ARG A 99 -2.25 -34.69 2.18
N ALA A 100 -2.77 -33.49 1.90
CA ALA A 100 -2.81 -32.46 2.94
C ALA A 100 -3.78 -32.88 4.04
N ALA A 101 -3.43 -32.61 5.30
CA ALA A 101 -4.45 -32.47 6.32
C ALA A 101 -5.41 -31.33 5.92
N PRO A 102 -6.73 -31.47 6.11
CA PRO A 102 -7.65 -30.39 5.87
C PRO A 102 -7.24 -29.17 6.72
N ALA A 103 -7.42 -27.97 6.16
CA ALA A 103 -7.30 -26.74 6.94
C ALA A 103 -8.20 -26.85 8.17
N VAL A 104 -7.63 -26.55 9.35
CA VAL A 104 -8.34 -26.60 10.63
C VAL A 104 -9.66 -25.84 10.51
N GLU A 105 -10.74 -26.59 10.67
CA GLU A 105 -12.12 -26.11 10.70
C GLU A 105 -12.23 -25.11 11.87
N GLN A 106 -12.54 -23.86 11.54
CA GLN A 106 -12.90 -22.85 12.54
C GLN A 106 -14.08 -23.36 13.34
N ILE A 107 -13.94 -23.35 14.66
CA ILE A 107 -15.02 -23.58 15.61
C ILE A 107 -16.11 -22.54 15.31
N ALA A 108 -17.23 -23.02 14.79
CA ALA A 108 -18.46 -22.24 14.66
C ALA A 108 -19.04 -22.02 16.06
N GLU A 109 -18.97 -20.78 16.55
CA GLU A 109 -19.89 -20.31 17.59
C GLU A 109 -21.23 -19.98 16.93
N GLU A 110 -22.26 -20.65 17.42
CA GLU A 110 -23.65 -20.60 17.00
C GLU A 110 -24.29 -19.24 17.34
N MET A 111 -24.83 -18.54 16.35
CA MET A 111 -25.80 -17.45 16.56
C MET A 111 -27.11 -17.77 15.81
N PRO A 112 -28.29 -17.43 16.37
CA PRO A 112 -29.57 -17.92 15.87
C PRO A 112 -30.06 -17.18 14.62
N ALA A 113 -30.80 -17.91 13.79
CA ALA A 113 -31.32 -17.46 12.50
C ALA A 113 -32.44 -16.41 12.62
N ALA A 114 -32.43 -15.44 11.70
CA ALA A 114 -33.56 -14.56 11.39
C ALA A 114 -34.31 -15.08 10.13
N PRO A 115 -35.63 -14.83 10.01
CA PRO A 115 -36.52 -15.56 9.10
C PRO A 115 -36.46 -15.05 7.65
N GLN A 116 -36.66 -15.98 6.71
CA GLN A 116 -36.68 -15.73 5.27
C GLN A 116 -38.03 -15.19 4.78
N VAL A 117 -38.00 -14.27 3.81
CA VAL A 117 -39.15 -13.84 3.01
C VAL A 117 -38.98 -14.36 1.56
N PRO A 118 -40.02 -14.89 0.89
CA PRO A 118 -39.87 -15.50 -0.44
C PRO A 118 -39.94 -14.48 -1.59
N SER A 119 -39.23 -14.79 -2.67
CA SER A 119 -39.21 -14.07 -3.95
C SER A 119 -40.47 -14.31 -4.79
N LEU A 120 -40.96 -13.28 -5.48
CA LEU A 120 -41.90 -13.38 -6.61
C LEU A 120 -41.30 -12.71 -7.85
N GLY A 121 -41.44 -13.38 -8.99
CA GLY A 121 -40.92 -12.97 -10.30
C GLY A 121 -41.88 -12.12 -11.15
N GLU A 122 -41.25 -11.53 -12.17
CA GLU A 122 -41.68 -10.92 -13.46
C GLU A 122 -43.18 -10.72 -13.79
N ASP A 123 -43.58 -9.47 -14.11
CA ASP A 123 -44.15 -9.06 -15.42
C ASP A 123 -44.53 -7.54 -15.50
N ALA A 124 -43.94 -6.81 -16.46
CA ALA A 124 -44.39 -5.62 -17.25
C ALA A 124 -44.95 -4.32 -16.56
N PRO A 125 -45.26 -3.20 -17.29
CA PRO A 125 -44.34 -2.17 -17.79
C PRO A 125 -44.68 -0.68 -17.40
N ALA A 126 -43.73 0.23 -17.68
CA ALA A 126 -43.75 1.71 -17.89
C ALA A 126 -44.82 2.64 -17.24
N SER A 127 -44.37 3.71 -16.54
CA SER A 127 -44.82 5.13 -16.67
C SER A 127 -44.17 6.08 -15.64
N GLN A 128 -43.78 7.29 -16.07
CA GLN A 128 -43.53 8.52 -15.28
C GLN A 128 -44.81 9.42 -15.30
N PRO A 129 -44.94 10.60 -14.62
CA PRO A 129 -44.27 11.14 -13.41
C PRO A 129 -45.21 11.89 -12.39
N THR A 130 -44.65 12.28 -11.23
CA THR A 130 -44.98 13.44 -10.30
C THR A 130 -46.28 13.42 -9.46
N PRO A 131 -46.45 14.23 -8.37
CA PRO A 131 -45.51 15.17 -7.70
C PRO A 131 -45.47 15.13 -6.14
N THR A 132 -44.45 15.82 -5.63
CA THR A 132 -44.20 16.43 -4.32
C THR A 132 -45.39 16.74 -3.41
N VAL A 133 -45.29 16.37 -2.13
CA VAL A 133 -45.90 17.10 -1.00
C VAL A 133 -44.89 17.22 0.14
N ALA A 134 -44.75 18.46 0.62
CA ALA A 134 -43.90 18.88 1.73
C ALA A 134 -44.38 18.34 3.08
N ALA A 135 -43.45 18.07 3.99
CA ALA A 135 -43.73 17.84 5.40
C ALA A 135 -43.05 18.92 6.26
N GLN A 136 -43.87 19.57 7.08
CA GLN A 136 -43.48 20.40 8.22
C GLN A 136 -43.45 19.55 9.51
N PRO A 137 -42.88 20.06 10.63
CA PRO A 137 -42.12 19.28 11.61
C PRO A 137 -42.92 18.87 12.85
N GLU A 138 -42.49 17.81 13.52
CA GLU A 138 -42.76 17.57 14.94
C GLU A 138 -41.46 17.21 15.67
N GLU A 139 -41.11 18.05 16.65
CA GLU A 139 -40.17 17.75 17.73
C GLU A 139 -40.84 16.82 18.75
N ASP A 140 -40.19 15.72 19.13
CA ASP A 140 -39.62 15.54 20.47
C ASP A 140 -39.04 14.13 20.57
N GLY A 141 -37.76 14.04 20.92
CA GLY A 141 -37.01 12.78 20.87
C GLY A 141 -35.52 13.05 20.76
N THR A 142 -34.94 13.48 21.89
CA THR A 142 -33.51 13.48 22.24
C THR A 142 -32.55 13.04 21.12
N PRO A 143 -31.67 13.93 20.61
CA PRO A 143 -30.72 13.54 19.58
C PRO A 143 -29.88 12.36 20.09
N PRO A 144 -29.62 11.34 19.26
CA PRO A 144 -28.71 10.27 19.62
C PRO A 144 -27.38 10.88 20.08
N PRO A 145 -26.74 10.34 21.13
CA PRO A 145 -25.50 10.90 21.64
C PRO A 145 -24.50 11.01 20.49
N PRO A 146 -23.67 12.08 20.46
CA PRO A 146 -22.67 12.25 19.41
C PRO A 146 -21.86 10.97 19.30
N GLY A 147 -21.74 10.48 18.07
CA GLY A 147 -21.05 9.24 17.74
C GLY A 147 -19.80 9.10 18.59
N ARG A 148 -19.70 7.95 19.27
CA ARG A 148 -18.59 7.58 20.15
C ARG A 148 -17.29 8.09 19.53
N GLN A 149 -16.72 9.16 20.09
CA GLN A 149 -15.36 9.57 19.80
C GLN A 149 -14.51 8.32 20.00
N LEU A 150 -13.94 7.80 18.93
CA LEU A 150 -12.93 6.77 19.00
C LEU A 150 -11.74 7.45 19.67
N LYS A 151 -11.73 7.45 21.00
CA LYS A 151 -10.55 7.83 21.78
C LYS A 151 -9.45 6.90 21.31
N LEU A 152 -8.48 7.48 20.60
CA LEU A 152 -7.22 6.91 20.22
C LEU A 152 -6.70 6.08 21.41
N GLN A 153 -6.74 4.75 21.32
CA GLN A 153 -5.84 3.95 22.13
C GLN A 153 -4.48 4.11 21.45
N ALA A 154 -3.79 5.16 21.86
CA ALA A 154 -2.54 5.61 21.26
C ALA A 154 -1.56 4.45 21.13
N ALA A 155 -1.06 4.24 19.93
CA ALA A 155 0.18 3.51 19.72
C ALA A 155 1.30 4.36 20.31
N GLY A 156 1.57 4.24 21.62
CA GLY A 156 2.67 4.95 22.29
C GLY A 156 2.37 6.39 22.72
N GLU A 157 3.28 6.95 23.52
CA GLU A 157 3.29 8.36 23.91
C GLU A 157 3.51 9.26 22.69
N ALA A 158 2.86 10.41 22.63
CA ALA A 158 3.02 11.34 21.51
C ALA A 158 4.44 11.90 21.48
N ILE A 159 5.12 11.79 20.33
CA ILE A 159 6.40 12.47 20.14
C ILE A 159 6.14 13.96 19.98
N VAL A 160 6.94 14.79 20.65
CA VAL A 160 6.83 16.25 20.55
C VAL A 160 7.77 16.72 19.46
N VAL A 161 7.20 17.28 18.39
CA VAL A 161 8.00 17.83 17.29
C VAL A 161 8.43 19.24 17.65
N PRO A 162 9.72 19.59 17.51
CA PRO A 162 10.17 20.94 17.77
C PRO A 162 9.64 21.91 16.70
N ARG A 163 9.15 23.07 17.16
CA ARG A 163 8.93 24.24 16.32
C ARG A 163 10.24 24.99 16.17
N ILE A 164 10.64 25.27 14.94
CA ILE A 164 11.82 26.08 14.63
C ILE A 164 11.39 27.30 13.82
N ASP A 165 11.69 28.49 14.33
CA ASP A 165 11.44 29.73 13.60
C ASP A 165 12.67 30.12 12.77
N GLY A 166 12.47 30.57 11.53
CA GLY A 166 13.56 31.04 10.67
C GLY A 166 14.49 29.95 10.11
N ALA A 167 14.07 28.69 10.11
CA ALA A 167 14.83 27.60 9.49
C ALA A 167 15.08 27.87 7.99
N ALA A 168 16.35 27.79 7.60
CA ALA A 168 16.80 27.84 6.21
C ALA A 168 17.36 26.45 5.85
N ILE A 169 16.54 25.66 5.16
CA ILE A 169 16.91 24.36 4.61
C ILE A 169 17.00 24.51 3.11
N THR A 170 18.07 23.98 2.52
CA THR A 170 18.20 23.84 1.07
C THR A 170 17.86 22.41 0.71
N MET A 171 16.77 22.21 -0.05
CA MET A 171 16.35 20.87 -0.43
C MET A 171 17.27 20.26 -1.48
N ASP A 172 18.35 19.64 -1.03
CA ASP A 172 19.31 18.92 -1.87
C ASP A 172 19.44 17.44 -1.47
N GLY A 173 18.74 17.03 -0.41
CA GLY A 173 18.66 15.66 0.06
C GLY A 173 19.79 15.31 1.01
N ARG A 174 20.65 16.26 1.39
CA ARG A 174 21.76 16.09 2.33
C ARG A 174 21.36 16.71 3.67
N LEU A 175 21.62 15.99 4.75
CA LEU A 175 21.33 16.47 6.11
C LEU A 175 22.53 17.18 6.73
N ASP A 176 23.11 18.16 6.02
CA ASP A 176 24.35 18.82 6.42
C ASP A 176 24.14 20.17 7.14
N GLU A 177 22.93 20.74 7.10
CA GLU A 177 22.63 21.94 7.85
C GLU A 177 22.64 21.69 9.36
N ALA A 178 23.19 22.67 10.10
CA ALA A 178 23.41 22.53 11.54
C ALA A 178 22.14 22.18 12.32
N ILE A 179 20.98 22.67 11.89
CA ILE A 179 19.67 22.40 12.50
C ILE A 179 19.39 20.90 12.62
N TRP A 180 19.75 20.08 11.63
CA TRP A 180 19.49 18.64 11.64
C TRP A 180 20.21 17.91 12.78
N ASN A 181 21.30 18.48 13.30
CA ASN A 181 22.01 17.92 14.45
C ASN A 181 21.29 18.16 15.78
N ASP A 182 20.47 19.22 15.87
CA ASP A 182 19.73 19.58 17.07
C ASP A 182 18.35 18.90 17.13
N ILE A 183 17.84 18.42 15.99
CA ILE A 183 16.54 17.73 15.92
C ILE A 183 16.68 16.28 16.41
N PRO A 184 15.85 15.84 17.38
CA PRO A 184 15.81 14.45 17.81
C PRO A 184 15.54 13.49 16.65
N GLY A 185 16.34 12.43 16.57
CA GLY A 185 16.15 11.35 15.60
C GLY A 185 15.40 10.16 16.18
N HIS A 186 14.48 9.59 15.41
CA HIS A 186 13.67 8.42 15.76
C HIS A 186 14.04 7.22 14.88
N ASP A 187 14.29 6.07 15.50
CA ASP A 187 14.82 4.84 14.86
C ASP A 187 14.11 3.60 15.42
N ASP A 188 12.78 3.61 15.34
CA ASP A 188 11.89 2.63 15.95
C ASP A 188 11.23 1.71 14.90
N MET A 189 11.88 1.56 13.74
CA MET A 189 11.37 0.73 12.65
C MET A 189 11.50 -0.76 12.97
N MET A 190 10.54 -1.55 12.47
CA MET A 190 10.55 -3.01 12.53
C MET A 190 10.28 -3.58 11.14
N VAL A 191 10.76 -4.80 10.85
CA VAL A 191 10.49 -5.47 9.57
C VAL A 191 9.00 -5.86 9.48
N ILE A 192 8.27 -5.21 8.58
CA ILE A 192 6.82 -5.40 8.37
C ILE A 192 6.48 -6.15 7.08
N GLU A 193 7.40 -6.20 6.11
CA GLU A 193 7.31 -7.09 4.95
C GLU A 193 8.70 -7.73 4.74
N PRO A 194 8.86 -9.06 4.82
CA PRO A 194 7.89 -10.00 5.38
C PRO A 194 7.54 -9.66 6.83
N ASP A 195 6.33 -10.06 7.27
CA ASP A 195 5.82 -9.79 8.61
C ASP A 195 6.54 -10.62 9.69
N THR A 196 7.80 -10.26 9.95
CA THR A 196 8.65 -10.93 10.94
C THR A 196 8.71 -10.17 12.25
N LEU A 197 8.42 -8.86 12.22
CA LEU A 197 8.50 -7.95 13.37
C LEU A 197 9.83 -8.08 14.12
N THR A 198 10.90 -8.23 13.35
CA THR A 198 12.27 -8.26 13.86
C THR A 198 12.91 -6.87 13.76
N PRO A 199 13.91 -6.56 14.59
CA PRO A 199 14.71 -5.35 14.41
C PRO A 199 15.40 -5.34 13.03
N PRO A 200 15.39 -4.20 12.32
CA PRO A 200 16.05 -4.04 11.03
C PRO A 200 17.56 -4.29 11.10
N ARG A 201 18.14 -4.65 9.95
CA ARG A 201 19.60 -4.84 9.84
C ARG A 201 20.39 -3.53 9.90
N PHE A 202 19.80 -2.44 9.42
CA PHE A 202 20.43 -1.11 9.39
C PHE A 202 19.52 -0.07 10.02
N ARG A 203 20.12 1.01 10.50
CA ARG A 203 19.40 2.10 11.13
C ARG A 203 18.67 2.97 10.13
N THR A 204 17.56 3.54 10.57
CA THR A 204 16.81 4.57 9.83
C THR A 204 16.44 5.69 10.78
N VAL A 205 17.16 6.81 10.69
CA VAL A 205 17.00 7.92 11.63
C VAL A 205 16.09 8.99 11.01
N ASN A 206 14.86 9.04 11.48
CA ASN A 206 13.83 9.97 11.04
C ASN A 206 13.84 11.22 11.94
N ARG A 207 13.98 12.40 11.36
CA ARG A 207 13.95 13.70 12.05
C ARG A 207 12.79 14.53 11.53
N PHE A 208 12.10 15.17 12.45
CA PHE A 208 10.96 16.03 12.13
C PHE A 208 11.10 17.34 12.87
N PHE A 209 10.86 18.45 12.18
CA PHE A 209 10.63 19.73 12.80
C PHE A 209 9.60 20.50 11.97
N TYR A 210 8.99 21.52 12.54
CA TYR A 210 8.07 22.35 11.76
C TYR A 210 8.28 23.83 11.96
N THR A 211 7.77 24.58 10.99
CA THR A 211 7.74 26.04 10.99
C THR A 211 6.29 26.50 10.79
N ASP A 212 6.07 27.81 10.75
CA ASP A 212 4.78 28.38 10.33
C ASP A 212 4.40 28.09 8.87
N ARG A 213 5.34 27.59 8.06
CA ARG A 213 5.13 27.28 6.63
C ARG A 213 4.74 25.82 6.38
N GLY A 214 5.35 24.89 7.10
CA GLY A 214 5.17 23.47 6.84
C GLY A 214 5.99 22.57 7.77
N LEU A 215 5.82 21.26 7.56
CA LEU A 215 6.59 20.19 8.17
C LEU A 215 7.86 19.93 7.34
N TYR A 216 8.99 19.84 8.03
CA TYR A 216 10.26 19.40 7.47
C TYR A 216 10.56 17.99 7.97
N VAL A 217 10.98 17.13 7.04
CA VAL A 217 11.33 15.75 7.31
C VAL A 217 12.71 15.49 6.75
N GLY A 218 13.61 15.00 7.59
CA GLY A 218 14.96 14.60 7.20
C GLY A 218 15.21 13.17 7.64
N VAL A 219 15.64 12.32 6.72
CA VAL A 219 15.83 10.90 7.00
C VAL A 219 17.21 10.47 6.54
N TRP A 220 17.97 9.87 7.44
CA TRP A 220 19.21 9.17 7.10
C TRP A 220 18.98 7.67 7.17
N ASN A 221 19.34 6.99 6.10
CA ASN A 221 19.11 5.57 5.88
C ASN A 221 20.47 4.88 5.77
N GLU A 222 20.92 4.24 6.86
CA GLU A 222 22.18 3.48 6.85
C GLU A 222 22.06 2.31 5.87
N GLN A 223 23.02 2.15 4.97
CA GLN A 223 23.07 1.05 3.99
C GLN A 223 24.46 0.96 3.36
N PRO A 224 25.02 -0.24 3.13
CA PRO A 224 26.26 -0.37 2.37
C PRO A 224 26.10 0.19 0.93
N PRO A 225 27.03 1.04 0.44
CA PRO A 225 26.90 1.69 -0.87
C PRO A 225 26.73 0.71 -2.04
N ASP A 226 27.36 -0.45 -1.99
CA ASP A 226 27.26 -1.50 -3.01
C ASP A 226 25.90 -2.20 -3.05
N THR A 227 25.05 -1.95 -2.06
CA THR A 227 23.70 -2.50 -1.96
C THR A 227 22.60 -1.50 -2.28
N LEU A 228 22.94 -0.23 -2.53
CA LEU A 228 21.98 0.80 -2.93
C LEU A 228 21.38 0.47 -4.30
N ILE A 229 20.05 0.54 -4.40
CA ILE A 229 19.33 0.33 -5.66
C ILE A 229 18.61 1.64 -6.01
N ALA A 230 19.32 2.53 -6.70
CA ALA A 230 18.77 3.73 -7.31
C ALA A 230 18.21 3.43 -8.71
N ARG A 231 16.96 3.81 -8.98
CA ARG A 231 16.33 3.63 -10.31
C ARG A 231 15.41 4.80 -10.63
N LEU A 232 15.69 5.47 -11.74
CA LEU A 232 14.81 6.50 -12.30
C LEU A 232 13.60 5.85 -12.96
N SER A 233 12.40 6.36 -12.68
CA SER A 233 11.16 6.05 -13.41
C SER A 233 10.27 7.28 -13.50
N SER A 234 9.21 7.17 -14.30
CA SER A 234 8.08 8.10 -14.24
C SER A 234 7.46 8.14 -12.84
N ARG A 235 6.76 9.24 -12.52
CA ARG A 235 6.00 9.40 -11.27
C ARG A 235 5.01 8.23 -11.13
N ASP A 236 4.79 7.76 -9.90
CA ASP A 236 3.85 6.69 -9.53
C ASP A 236 4.12 5.24 -10.04
N ASP A 237 5.22 5.02 -10.76
CA ASP A 237 5.65 3.68 -11.18
C ASP A 237 6.24 2.84 -10.03
N TYR A 238 5.77 1.60 -9.89
CA TYR A 238 6.26 0.68 -8.87
C TYR A 238 7.38 -0.23 -9.40
N ILE A 239 8.63 0.18 -9.17
CA ILE A 239 9.83 -0.60 -9.48
C ILE A 239 10.52 -0.96 -8.16
N ASN A 240 11.10 -2.16 -8.04
CA ASN A 240 11.88 -2.50 -6.85
C ASN A 240 13.12 -1.58 -6.77
N ARG A 241 13.18 -0.71 -5.76
CA ARG A 241 14.26 0.26 -5.51
C ARG A 241 14.18 0.72 -4.07
N ASP A 242 15.27 1.31 -3.57
CA ASP A 242 15.25 1.86 -2.22
C ASP A 242 14.29 3.04 -2.16
N SER A 243 13.45 3.06 -1.12
CA SER A 243 12.44 4.10 -0.97
C SER A 243 12.11 4.36 0.49
N TRP A 244 11.60 5.55 0.76
CA TRP A 244 11.07 5.94 2.04
C TRP A 244 9.70 6.59 1.84
N THR A 245 8.77 6.32 2.76
CA THR A 245 7.38 6.75 2.67
C THR A 245 6.92 7.29 4.01
N LEU A 246 6.24 8.43 3.99
CA LEU A 246 5.50 8.98 5.11
C LEU A 246 4.01 8.89 4.86
N THR A 247 3.26 8.34 5.80
CA THR A 247 1.82 8.53 5.93
C THR A 247 1.56 9.51 7.06
N LEU A 248 0.75 10.53 6.80
CA LEU A 248 0.39 11.59 7.73
C LEU A 248 -1.14 11.71 7.84
N ASP A 249 -1.68 11.39 9.01
CA ASP A 249 -3.05 11.72 9.40
C ASP A 249 -3.08 13.12 10.02
N THR A 250 -3.54 14.08 9.24
CA THR A 250 -3.64 15.48 9.66
C THR A 250 -4.79 15.76 10.63
N SER A 251 -5.71 14.81 10.79
CA SER A 251 -6.83 14.91 11.73
C SER A 251 -6.48 14.41 13.13
N GLY A 252 -5.61 13.41 13.22
CA GLY A 252 -5.28 12.70 14.47
C GLY A 252 -6.38 11.72 14.93
N GLU A 253 -7.45 11.54 14.13
CA GLU A 253 -8.59 10.67 14.46
C GLU A 253 -8.60 9.37 13.63
N GLY A 254 -7.59 9.15 12.78
CA GLY A 254 -7.50 7.98 11.89
C GLY A 254 -8.53 7.98 10.76
N LEU A 255 -9.14 9.13 10.45
CA LEU A 255 -10.25 9.25 9.51
C LEU A 255 -9.79 9.48 8.06
N TYR A 256 -8.70 10.20 7.86
CA TYR A 256 -8.10 10.44 6.55
C TYR A 256 -6.65 10.89 6.73
N GLY A 257 -5.85 10.76 5.68
CA GLY A 257 -4.50 11.25 5.66
C GLY A 257 -3.93 11.34 4.26
N TYR A 258 -2.67 11.71 4.20
CA TYR A 258 -1.87 11.80 2.98
C TYR A 258 -0.73 10.80 3.08
N TRP A 259 -0.26 10.31 1.95
CA TRP A 259 0.98 9.54 1.88
C TRP A 259 1.91 10.17 0.85
N PHE A 260 3.20 10.16 1.15
CA PHE A 260 4.27 10.73 0.36
C PHE A 260 5.39 9.72 0.28
N SER A 261 5.83 9.37 -0.91
CA SER A 261 6.91 8.42 -1.15
C SER A 261 8.01 9.08 -1.96
N VAL A 262 9.23 8.90 -1.49
CA VAL A 262 10.46 9.32 -2.16
C VAL A 262 11.30 8.08 -2.45
N ASN A 263 11.85 8.01 -3.64
CA ASN A 263 12.69 6.90 -4.06
C ASN A 263 14.13 7.36 -4.21
N LEU A 264 15.09 6.48 -3.93
CA LEU A 264 16.48 6.71 -4.26
C LEU A 264 16.61 6.83 -5.79
N GLY A 265 16.94 8.03 -6.27
CA GLY A 265 16.85 8.42 -7.68
C GLY A 265 15.87 9.57 -7.96
N GLY A 266 15.20 10.11 -6.94
CA GLY A 266 14.44 11.36 -7.00
C GLY A 266 12.99 11.22 -7.47
N THR A 267 12.54 10.04 -7.91
CA THR A 267 11.13 9.83 -8.26
C THR A 267 10.26 9.91 -7.01
N VAL A 268 9.19 10.70 -7.08
CA VAL A 268 8.19 10.85 -6.01
C VAL A 268 6.88 10.14 -6.35
N GLY A 269 6.05 9.91 -5.35
CA GLY A 269 4.65 9.53 -5.51
C GLY A 269 3.87 9.94 -4.27
N ASP A 270 2.59 10.25 -4.45
CA ASP A 270 1.74 10.77 -3.38
C ASP A 270 0.27 10.43 -3.59
N GLY A 271 -0.51 10.72 -2.54
CA GLY A 271 -1.94 10.56 -2.60
C GLY A 271 -2.61 10.64 -1.25
N LYS A 272 -3.87 10.19 -1.22
CA LYS A 272 -4.71 10.17 -0.01
C LYS A 272 -4.83 8.76 0.53
N VAL A 273 -5.04 8.64 1.83
CA VAL A 273 -5.35 7.38 2.48
C VAL A 273 -6.58 7.55 3.37
N ALA A 274 -7.61 6.75 3.12
CA ALA A 274 -8.78 6.62 3.99
C ALA A 274 -8.53 5.51 5.03
N PRO A 275 -9.44 5.31 6.00
CA PRO A 275 -9.23 4.40 7.11
C PRO A 275 -8.82 3.00 6.64
N GLU A 276 -7.89 2.40 7.39
CA GLU A 276 -7.48 0.99 7.25
C GLU A 276 -6.93 0.61 5.86
N ARG A 277 -5.98 1.41 5.36
CA ARG A 277 -5.17 1.18 4.15
C ARG A 277 -5.95 1.29 2.83
N ASN A 278 -6.96 2.14 2.79
CA ASN A 278 -7.61 2.50 1.52
C ASN A 278 -6.84 3.64 0.84
N TYR A 279 -5.88 3.28 0.01
CA TYR A 279 -5.00 4.22 -0.70
C TYR A 279 -5.61 4.68 -2.03
N SER A 280 -5.49 5.97 -2.32
CA SER A 280 -5.75 6.59 -3.60
C SER A 280 -4.51 7.36 -4.07
N ARG A 281 -4.24 7.34 -5.38
CA ARG A 281 -3.14 8.07 -6.05
C ARG A 281 -3.64 9.20 -6.95
N GLU A 282 -4.90 9.58 -6.78
CA GLU A 282 -5.51 10.59 -7.63
C GLU A 282 -5.10 12.01 -7.21
N TRP A 283 -4.62 12.17 -5.98
CA TRP A 283 -4.20 13.48 -5.47
C TRP A 283 -2.71 13.70 -5.65
N ASP A 284 -2.36 14.78 -6.32
CA ASP A 284 -0.99 15.28 -6.48
C ASP A 284 -0.82 16.60 -5.70
N GLY A 285 0.11 16.64 -4.75
CA GLY A 285 0.35 17.80 -3.90
C GLY A 285 1.55 18.65 -4.31
N PRO A 286 1.55 19.97 -4.04
CA PRO A 286 2.73 20.82 -4.16
C PRO A 286 3.65 20.68 -2.94
N TRP A 287 4.58 19.71 -2.98
CA TRP A 287 5.62 19.52 -1.97
C TRP A 287 7.00 19.33 -2.61
N ASP A 288 8.03 19.66 -1.85
CA ASP A 288 9.43 19.55 -2.30
C ASP A 288 10.08 18.34 -1.66
N SER A 289 10.94 17.66 -2.41
CA SER A 289 11.82 16.64 -1.85
C SER A 289 13.11 16.48 -2.63
N ALA A 290 14.09 15.89 -1.96
CA ALA A 290 15.36 15.52 -2.55
C ALA A 290 15.91 14.26 -1.90
N THR A 291 16.78 13.57 -2.62
CA THR A 291 17.48 12.36 -2.16
C THR A 291 18.94 12.45 -2.53
N ALA A 292 19.84 12.04 -1.64
CA ALA A 292 21.27 11.98 -1.91
C ALA A 292 21.84 10.61 -1.52
N GLU A 293 22.69 10.06 -2.37
CA GLU A 293 23.56 8.93 -2.00
C GLU A 293 24.72 9.45 -1.14
N LEU A 294 25.09 8.66 -0.13
CA LEU A 294 26.12 8.95 0.86
C LEU A 294 27.08 7.76 0.98
N ASP A 295 28.25 7.97 1.60
CA ASP A 295 29.24 6.92 1.79
C ASP A 295 28.78 5.82 2.79
N ASP A 296 27.81 6.14 3.65
CA ASP A 296 27.26 5.25 4.67
C ASP A 296 25.77 4.89 4.44
N GLY A 297 25.24 5.23 3.26
CA GLY A 297 23.87 4.92 2.88
C GLY A 297 23.27 5.98 1.98
N TRP A 298 22.10 6.47 2.33
CA TRP A 298 21.44 7.55 1.59
C TRP A 298 20.57 8.40 2.51
N SER A 299 20.28 9.63 2.09
CA SER A 299 19.41 10.53 2.81
C SER A 299 18.30 11.08 1.93
N THR A 300 17.24 11.54 2.58
CA THR A 300 16.16 12.26 1.93
C THR A 300 15.64 13.38 2.79
N GLU A 301 15.21 14.45 2.13
CA GLU A 301 14.55 15.60 2.72
C GLU A 301 13.20 15.82 2.05
N LEU A 302 12.20 16.19 2.85
CA LEU A 302 10.88 16.58 2.38
C LEU A 302 10.45 17.88 3.08
N PHE A 303 9.80 18.77 2.32
CA PHE A 303 9.06 19.90 2.86
C PHE A 303 7.61 19.77 2.44
N LEU A 304 6.75 19.71 3.45
CA LEU A 304 5.32 19.53 3.32
C LEU A 304 4.63 20.82 3.77
N PRO A 305 4.29 21.74 2.85
CA PRO A 305 3.56 22.96 3.19
C PRO A 305 2.27 22.66 3.94
N TRP A 306 1.96 23.47 4.95
CA TRP A 306 0.68 23.35 5.65
C TRP A 306 -0.52 23.64 4.74
N SER A 307 -0.34 24.54 3.78
CA SER A 307 -1.39 24.91 2.84
C SER A 307 -1.90 23.71 2.07
N MET A 308 -1.02 22.83 1.56
CA MET A 308 -1.45 21.76 0.64
C MET A 308 -2.39 20.72 1.28
N MET A 309 -2.44 20.65 2.61
CA MET A 309 -3.18 19.63 3.33
C MET A 309 -4.46 20.18 3.95
N SER A 310 -5.54 19.41 3.81
CA SER A 310 -6.74 19.63 4.60
C SER A 310 -6.42 19.33 6.07
N MET A 311 -6.58 20.34 6.93
CA MET A 311 -6.38 20.22 8.37
C MET A 311 -7.62 20.72 9.10
N PRO A 312 -8.22 19.91 10.00
CA PRO A 312 -9.36 20.35 10.78
C PRO A 312 -8.94 21.42 11.80
N ARG A 313 -9.87 22.28 12.20
CA ARG A 313 -9.63 23.20 13.32
C ARG A 313 -9.52 22.41 14.61
N THR A 314 -8.53 22.73 15.44
CA THR A 314 -8.33 22.11 16.75
C THR A 314 -8.33 23.19 17.83
N ALA A 315 -9.04 22.94 18.93
CA ALA A 315 -9.02 23.78 20.12
C ALA A 315 -7.88 23.33 21.06
N GLY A 316 -6.62 23.52 20.63
CA GLY A 316 -5.45 23.11 21.39
C GLY A 316 -4.27 22.73 20.51
N ASP A 317 -3.28 22.06 21.11
CA ASP A 317 -2.14 21.51 20.39
C ASP A 317 -2.61 20.52 19.33
N ARG A 318 -2.04 20.64 18.13
CA ARG A 318 -2.33 19.75 17.01
C ARG A 318 -1.64 18.42 17.29
N VAL A 319 -2.38 17.32 17.28
CA VAL A 319 -1.82 15.97 17.32
C VAL A 319 -2.17 15.30 16.01
N MET A 320 -1.15 14.91 15.25
CA MET A 320 -1.28 14.17 14.00
C MET A 320 -0.84 12.73 14.20
N GLY A 321 -1.26 11.83 13.32
CA GLY A 321 -0.75 10.46 13.27
C GLY A 321 0.33 10.32 12.20
N ILE A 322 1.43 9.64 12.49
CA ILE A 322 2.45 9.31 11.50
C ILE A 322 2.68 7.81 11.36
N PHE A 323 3.02 7.40 10.15
CA PHE A 323 3.67 6.13 9.87
C PHE A 323 4.78 6.36 8.85
N ALA A 324 6.01 6.01 9.22
CA ALA A 324 7.15 6.02 8.34
C ALA A 324 7.46 4.59 7.88
N SER A 325 7.84 4.42 6.62
CA SER A 325 8.21 3.14 6.05
C SER A 325 9.42 3.27 5.16
N ARG A 326 10.33 2.31 5.21
CA ARG A 326 11.50 2.21 4.33
C ARG A 326 11.47 0.89 3.56
N LYS A 327 11.67 0.91 2.24
CA LYS A 327 11.98 -0.29 1.44
C LYS A 327 13.50 -0.40 1.32
N VAL A 328 14.04 -1.57 1.69
CA VAL A 328 15.43 -1.95 1.42
C VAL A 328 15.41 -2.99 0.31
N ALA A 329 15.59 -2.52 -0.92
CA ALA A 329 15.24 -3.27 -2.12
C ALA A 329 16.10 -4.51 -2.36
N TYR A 330 17.36 -4.47 -1.95
CA TYR A 330 18.28 -5.59 -2.14
C TYR A 330 17.99 -6.76 -1.17
N LEU A 331 17.41 -6.47 0.00
CA LEU A 331 16.90 -7.49 0.94
C LEU A 331 15.48 -7.93 0.61
N ASP A 332 14.79 -7.19 -0.26
CA ASP A 332 13.35 -7.28 -0.50
C ASP A 332 12.51 -7.05 0.78
N GLU A 333 13.04 -6.29 1.74
CA GLU A 333 12.36 -6.01 3.01
C GLU A 333 11.72 -4.62 3.03
N ARG A 334 10.59 -4.50 3.73
CA ARG A 334 9.99 -3.22 4.13
C ARG A 334 9.97 -3.11 5.63
N TRP A 335 10.44 -1.98 6.13
CA TRP A 335 10.50 -1.65 7.54
C TRP A 335 9.50 -0.54 7.81
N GLY A 336 8.86 -0.55 8.99
CA GLY A 336 7.81 0.40 9.32
C GLY A 336 7.85 0.83 10.78
N TRP A 337 7.52 2.09 11.02
CA TRP A 337 7.33 2.68 12.33
C TRP A 337 6.04 3.51 12.35
N PRO A 338 5.06 3.21 13.23
CA PRO A 338 5.03 2.04 14.10
C PRO A 338 4.95 0.72 13.30
N ALA A 339 5.24 -0.40 13.96
CA ALA A 339 5.27 -1.72 13.34
C ALA A 339 3.85 -2.21 12.96
N LEU A 340 3.37 -1.74 11.81
CA LEU A 340 2.04 -2.02 11.28
C LEU A 340 2.13 -2.91 10.02
N PRO A 341 2.32 -4.23 10.15
CA PRO A 341 2.30 -5.15 9.02
C PRO A 341 0.88 -5.29 8.43
N ARG A 342 0.79 -5.77 7.19
CA ARG A 342 -0.49 -5.93 6.47
C ARG A 342 -1.41 -6.98 7.08
N THR A 343 -0.88 -7.88 7.89
CA THR A 343 -1.61 -8.89 8.65
C THR A 343 -2.47 -8.28 9.76
N VAL A 344 -2.17 -7.06 10.19
CA VAL A 344 -2.98 -6.30 11.15
C VAL A 344 -3.99 -5.46 10.39
N ALA A 345 -5.28 -5.59 10.76
CA ALA A 345 -6.37 -4.87 10.12
C ALA A 345 -6.34 -3.35 10.35
N ARG A 346 -5.85 -2.92 11.52
CA ARG A 346 -5.70 -1.50 11.87
C ARG A 346 -4.44 -0.90 11.26
N PHE A 347 -4.55 0.34 10.82
CA PHE A 347 -3.48 1.15 10.25
C PHE A 347 -3.66 2.62 10.61
N MET A 348 -4.66 3.31 10.06
CA MET A 348 -4.86 4.76 10.29
C MET A 348 -5.15 5.08 11.74
N SER A 349 -5.92 4.21 12.41
CA SER A 349 -6.25 4.33 13.83
C SER A 349 -5.11 3.95 14.78
N ALA A 350 -4.00 3.44 14.25
CA ALA A 350 -2.86 2.92 15.00
C ALA A 350 -1.53 3.63 14.67
N LEU A 351 -1.60 4.76 13.97
CA LEU A 351 -0.43 5.60 13.67
C LEU A 351 0.19 6.15 14.95
N GLN A 352 1.50 6.41 14.92
CA GLN A 352 2.23 6.99 16.04
C GLN A 352 1.80 8.46 16.20
N PRO A 353 1.30 8.88 17.37
CA PRO A 353 0.92 10.26 17.59
C PRO A 353 2.13 11.19 17.62
N MET A 354 1.95 12.36 17.01
CA MET A 354 2.95 13.40 16.83
C MET A 354 2.33 14.76 17.21
N SER A 355 2.81 15.37 18.29
CA SER A 355 2.33 16.65 18.80
C SER A 355 3.07 17.83 18.18
N MET A 356 2.32 18.82 17.70
CA MET A 356 2.79 20.04 17.07
C MET A 356 2.06 21.27 17.65
N PRO A 357 2.51 21.81 18.80
CA PRO A 357 1.92 22.98 19.41
C PRO A 357 1.88 24.22 18.49
N GLY A 358 0.75 24.94 18.50
CA GLY A 358 0.62 26.22 17.79
C GLY A 358 0.52 26.15 16.26
N VAL A 359 0.42 24.96 15.65
CA VAL A 359 0.06 24.85 14.22
C VAL A 359 -1.42 25.17 14.08
N VAL A 360 -1.77 26.20 13.32
CA VAL A 360 -3.16 26.57 13.02
C VAL A 360 -3.45 26.43 11.52
N PRO A 361 -4.63 25.95 11.11
CA PRO A 361 -5.02 25.99 9.71
C PRO A 361 -4.99 27.44 9.21
N LYS A 362 -4.22 27.70 8.15
CA LYS A 362 -4.17 29.00 7.47
C LYS A 362 -5.10 28.98 6.26
N GLU A 363 -5.59 30.15 5.88
CA GLU A 363 -6.26 30.33 4.59
C GLU A 363 -5.26 30.04 3.47
N GLN A 364 -5.72 29.32 2.45
CA GLN A 364 -4.90 28.93 1.31
C GLN A 364 -5.47 29.54 0.04
N LEU A 365 -4.58 30.11 -0.79
CA LEU A 365 -4.87 30.53 -2.15
C LEU A 365 -3.71 30.06 -3.03
N GLU A 366 -4.01 29.19 -3.98
CA GLU A 366 -3.06 28.72 -4.99
C GLU A 366 -3.55 29.13 -6.37
N ALA A 367 -2.60 29.49 -7.22
CA ALA A 367 -2.87 29.83 -8.62
C ALA A 367 -1.79 29.19 -9.50
N TYR A 368 -2.24 28.45 -10.50
CA TYR A 368 -1.40 27.76 -11.48
C TYR A 368 -1.62 28.42 -12.85
N PRO A 369 -0.89 29.51 -13.17
CA PRO A 369 -0.94 30.10 -14.49
C PRO A 369 -0.18 29.22 -15.49
N TYR A 370 -0.69 29.12 -16.71
CA TYR A 370 0.02 28.45 -17.80
C TYR A 370 -0.09 29.23 -19.11
N ILE A 371 0.87 28.93 -19.98
CA ILE A 371 1.00 29.45 -21.32
C ILE A 371 1.45 28.27 -22.20
N SER A 372 0.70 27.98 -23.27
CA SER A 372 1.02 26.91 -24.19
C SER A 372 0.96 27.41 -25.63
N THR A 373 1.82 26.82 -26.47
CA THR A 373 1.87 27.10 -27.91
C THR A 373 1.90 25.78 -28.66
N ALA A 374 1.02 25.61 -29.63
CA ALA A 374 0.96 24.43 -30.48
C ALA A 374 1.14 24.86 -31.94
N VAL A 375 2.04 24.19 -32.65
CA VAL A 375 2.30 24.43 -34.06
C VAL A 375 1.90 23.18 -34.82
N ASP A 376 0.87 23.29 -35.66
CA ASP A 376 0.51 22.23 -36.60
C ASP A 376 1.43 22.33 -37.82
N ALA A 377 2.35 21.38 -37.96
CA ALA A 377 3.30 21.36 -39.07
C ALA A 377 2.67 21.02 -40.42
N ALA A 378 1.44 20.47 -40.46
CA ALA A 378 0.74 20.13 -41.69
C ALA A 378 0.08 21.36 -42.32
N ASP A 379 -0.58 22.19 -41.50
CA ASP A 379 -1.33 23.37 -41.95
C ASP A 379 -0.62 24.70 -41.66
N GLY A 380 0.43 24.70 -40.83
CA GLY A 380 1.18 25.89 -40.44
C GLY A 380 0.45 26.76 -39.39
N ASP A 381 -0.61 26.24 -38.79
CA ASP A 381 -1.40 26.95 -37.79
C ASP A 381 -0.67 26.96 -36.44
N GLU A 382 -0.59 28.15 -35.85
CA GLU A 382 -0.04 28.38 -34.51
C GLU A 382 -1.20 28.74 -33.57
N THR A 383 -1.40 27.91 -32.54
CA THR A 383 -2.38 28.15 -31.48
C THR A 383 -1.67 28.55 -30.21
N PHE A 384 -2.07 29.71 -29.68
CA PHE A 384 -1.55 30.24 -28.42
C PHE A 384 -2.66 30.18 -27.37
N ASN A 385 -2.39 29.52 -26.25
CA ASN A 385 -3.30 29.44 -25.13
C ASN A 385 -2.64 30.02 -23.88
N ALA A 386 -3.45 30.69 -23.06
CA ALA A 386 -3.06 31.12 -21.73
C ALA A 386 -4.26 30.97 -20.81
N GLY A 387 -4.03 30.49 -19.60
CA GLY A 387 -5.07 30.32 -18.61
C GLY A 387 -4.52 30.25 -17.20
N VAL A 388 -5.42 30.06 -16.24
CA VAL A 388 -5.07 29.96 -14.83
C VAL A 388 -6.09 29.12 -14.08
N ASP A 389 -5.59 28.20 -13.27
CA ASP A 389 -6.39 27.45 -12.31
C ASP A 389 -6.16 28.01 -10.92
N VAL A 390 -7.25 28.23 -10.17
CA VAL A 390 -7.24 28.84 -8.83
C VAL A 390 -7.93 27.92 -7.83
N PHE A 391 -7.24 27.68 -6.72
CA PHE A 391 -7.72 26.89 -5.59
C PHE A 391 -7.72 27.79 -4.35
N TRP A 392 -8.88 28.04 -3.78
CA TRP A 392 -9.03 28.90 -2.61
C TRP A 392 -9.73 28.16 -1.47
N ARG A 393 -9.06 28.04 -0.32
CA ARG A 393 -9.61 27.46 0.91
C ARG A 393 -9.64 28.52 2.01
N PRO A 394 -10.74 29.26 2.19
CA PRO A 394 -10.87 30.22 3.28
C PRO A 394 -11.10 29.54 4.64
N SER A 395 -11.44 28.25 4.66
CA SER A 395 -11.57 27.49 5.90
C SER A 395 -11.21 26.02 5.69
N SER A 396 -10.99 25.30 6.79
CA SER A 396 -10.67 23.86 6.78
C SER A 396 -11.73 23.00 6.09
N ASN A 397 -12.98 23.46 6.03
CA ASN A 397 -14.15 22.74 5.54
C ASN A 397 -14.74 23.30 4.24
N PHE A 398 -14.08 24.28 3.60
CA PHE A 398 -14.59 24.90 2.38
C PHE A 398 -13.44 25.16 1.39
N GLN A 399 -13.62 24.69 0.15
CA GLN A 399 -12.74 24.98 -0.96
C GLN A 399 -13.56 25.49 -2.15
N VAL A 400 -13.05 26.51 -2.81
CA VAL A 400 -13.50 26.97 -4.11
C VAL A 400 -12.40 26.61 -5.10
N THR A 401 -12.77 25.86 -6.14
CA THR A 401 -11.91 25.63 -7.31
C THR A 401 -12.50 26.39 -8.48
N ALA A 402 -11.69 27.16 -9.19
CA ALA A 402 -12.09 27.91 -10.36
C ALA A 402 -11.00 27.82 -11.43
N ALA A 403 -11.40 27.67 -12.69
CA ALA A 403 -10.48 27.66 -13.83
C ALA A 403 -10.89 28.75 -14.82
N ALA A 404 -9.92 29.48 -15.36
CA ALA A 404 -10.11 30.45 -16.43
C ALA A 404 -9.33 30.00 -17.66
N LEU A 405 -10.06 29.77 -18.77
CA LEU A 405 -9.55 29.30 -20.05
C LEU A 405 -8.83 27.93 -20.02
N PRO A 406 -9.32 26.91 -19.28
CA PRO A 406 -8.61 25.66 -19.00
C PRO A 406 -8.07 24.96 -20.25
N ASP A 407 -6.83 24.47 -20.20
CA ASP A 407 -6.17 23.73 -21.27
C ASP A 407 -6.31 22.23 -21.01
N PHE A 408 -7.08 21.56 -21.86
CA PHE A 408 -7.30 20.12 -21.78
C PHE A 408 -6.25 19.31 -22.57
N GLY A 409 -5.33 19.97 -23.27
CA GLY A 409 -4.28 19.31 -24.07
C GLY A 409 -3.07 18.85 -23.26
N ALA A 410 -2.94 19.27 -22.00
CA ALA A 410 -1.81 18.94 -21.12
C ALA A 410 -2.12 17.81 -20.11
N VAL A 411 -3.31 17.23 -20.16
CA VAL A 411 -3.73 16.16 -19.25
C VAL A 411 -3.16 14.84 -19.75
N GLU A 412 -2.54 14.04 -18.89
CA GLU A 412 -2.06 12.68 -19.17
C GLU A 412 -3.22 11.70 -19.47
N THR A 413 -3.98 11.92 -20.56
CA THR A 413 -5.04 11.01 -21.02
C THR A 413 -4.67 10.24 -22.29
N ASP A 414 -3.43 10.36 -22.77
CA ASP A 414 -2.97 9.75 -24.02
C ASP A 414 -2.42 8.33 -23.87
N ASP A 415 -2.73 7.63 -22.78
CA ASP A 415 -2.47 6.20 -22.74
C ASP A 415 -3.42 5.47 -23.69
N VAL A 416 -2.88 5.01 -24.82
CA VAL A 416 -3.59 4.12 -25.74
C VAL A 416 -3.81 2.77 -25.07
N VAL A 417 -4.89 2.66 -24.30
CA VAL A 417 -5.29 1.41 -23.66
C VAL A 417 -6.10 0.56 -24.65
N ILE A 418 -5.45 -0.45 -25.23
CA ILE A 418 -6.14 -1.47 -26.02
C ILE A 418 -6.79 -2.46 -25.05
N ASN A 419 -8.02 -2.18 -24.62
CA ASN A 419 -8.81 -3.10 -23.82
C ASN A 419 -9.54 -4.10 -24.72
N LEU A 420 -9.07 -5.35 -24.72
CA LEU A 420 -9.66 -6.47 -25.49
C LEU A 420 -10.70 -7.27 -24.69
N THR A 421 -11.12 -6.76 -23.51
CA THR A 421 -12.10 -7.41 -22.64
C THR A 421 -13.48 -6.76 -22.77
N ALA A 422 -14.53 -7.43 -22.26
CA ALA A 422 -15.90 -6.91 -22.26
C ALA A 422 -16.19 -5.93 -21.09
N ARG A 423 -15.15 -5.40 -20.42
CA ARG A 423 -15.29 -4.44 -19.32
C ARG A 423 -14.94 -3.04 -19.80
N GLU A 424 -15.59 -2.02 -19.25
CA GLU A 424 -15.28 -0.62 -19.55
C GLU A 424 -13.87 -0.24 -19.08
N THR A 425 -13.17 0.54 -19.89
CA THR A 425 -11.90 1.19 -19.50
C THR A 425 -12.24 2.48 -18.76
N TYR A 426 -11.80 2.59 -17.51
CA TYR A 426 -11.88 3.83 -16.75
C TYR A 426 -10.50 4.48 -16.75
N PHE A 427 -10.44 5.77 -17.10
CA PHE A 427 -9.23 6.56 -16.98
C PHE A 427 -9.23 7.25 -15.61
N PRO A 428 -8.08 7.29 -14.90
CA PRO A 428 -7.96 8.11 -13.70
C PRO A 428 -8.21 9.58 -14.07
N GLU A 429 -8.91 10.31 -13.20
CA GLU A 429 -9.20 11.73 -13.43
C GLU A 429 -7.99 12.53 -12.95
N LYS A 430 -7.13 12.94 -13.89
CA LYS A 430 -5.90 13.68 -13.58
C LYS A 430 -6.03 15.19 -13.75
N ARG A 431 -7.21 15.70 -14.11
CA ARG A 431 -7.45 17.15 -14.23
C ARG A 431 -7.60 17.74 -12.83
N LEU A 432 -6.73 18.70 -12.53
CA LEU A 432 -6.68 19.40 -11.23
C LEU A 432 -8.05 19.95 -10.77
N PHE A 433 -8.95 20.31 -11.70
CA PHE A 433 -10.28 20.83 -11.37
C PHE A 433 -11.25 19.78 -10.79
N PHE A 434 -11.14 18.52 -11.19
CA PHE A 434 -12.17 17.48 -10.92
C PHE A 434 -11.81 16.54 -9.74
N LEU A 435 -10.66 16.77 -9.09
CA LEU A 435 -10.04 15.93 -8.04
C LEU A 435 -10.42 16.26 -6.59
#